data_AF-A0A9P0MB19-F1
#
_entry.id   AF-A0A9P0MB19-F1
#
_cell.length_a   1.000
_cell.length_b   1.000
_cell.length_c   1.000
_cell.angle_alpha   90.00
_cell.angle_beta   90.00
_cell.angle_gamma   90.00
#
_symmetry.space_group_name_H-M   'P 1'
#
loop_
_entity.id
_entity.type
_entity.pdbx_description
1 polymer ?
#
loop_
_entity_poly.entity_id
_entity_poly.type
_entity_poly.pdbx_seq_one_letter_code
_entity_poly.pdbx_strand_id
1 'polypeptide(L)'
;MWLEEVDHSRRYIPTTEFFYPPIIRIRAIARSRNISHTSVHKILRSENMRPYNVQKVQKLLPSDYAQLVESCENMMRMCEEDQTFFDSILWTDGSN
;
A
#
# COMPACT_ATOMS: atom_id res chain seq x y z
N MET A 1 -19.11 13.73 -21.08
CA MET A 1 -19.02 14.56 -22.31
C MET A 1 -19.08 16.01 -21.86
N TRP A 2 -17.98 16.74 -22.08
CA TRP A 2 -17.65 18.18 -21.95
C TRP A 2 -16.14 18.19 -21.68
N LEU A 3 -15.36 17.88 -22.71
CA LEU A 3 -14.71 18.77 -23.69
C LEU A 3 -13.36 19.28 -23.18
N GLU A 4 -12.35 18.82 -23.92
CA GLU A 4 -10.94 19.14 -23.82
C GLU A 4 -10.70 20.62 -24.14
N GLU A 5 -9.87 21.26 -23.33
CA GLU A 5 -9.05 22.38 -23.78
C GLU A 5 -7.64 22.13 -23.23
N VAL A 6 -6.87 21.33 -23.96
CA VAL A 6 -5.49 20.99 -23.59
C VAL A 6 -4.56 21.86 -24.42
N ASP A 7 -4.00 22.89 -23.79
CA ASP A 7 -2.88 23.71 -24.29
C ASP A 7 -1.75 22.81 -24.82
N HIS A 8 -1.50 22.86 -26.12
CA HIS A 8 -0.47 22.07 -26.83
C HIS A 8 0.95 22.65 -26.73
N SER A 9 1.18 23.72 -25.96
CA SER A 9 2.50 24.37 -25.86
C SER A 9 3.40 23.84 -24.74
N ARG A 10 2.87 23.01 -23.83
CA ARG A 10 3.68 22.27 -22.85
C ARG A 10 3.83 20.84 -23.33
N ARG A 11 5.07 20.34 -23.37
CA ARG A 11 5.35 18.90 -23.48
C ARG A 11 4.51 18.18 -22.43
N TYR A 12 3.40 17.60 -22.87
CA TYR A 12 2.57 16.71 -22.10
C TYR A 12 3.43 15.47 -21.84
N ILE A 13 3.98 15.38 -20.63
CA ILE A 13 4.49 14.11 -20.11
C ILE A 13 3.24 13.43 -19.57
N PRO A 14 2.75 12.34 -20.20
CA PRO A 14 1.53 11.71 -19.77
C PRO A 14 1.70 11.20 -18.33
N THR A 15 0.99 11.82 -17.38
CA THR A 15 0.93 11.41 -15.96
C THR A 15 0.26 10.03 -15.80
N THR A 16 -0.27 9.46 -16.88
CA THR A 16 -0.94 8.16 -16.91
C THR A 16 0.00 6.98 -16.64
N GLU A 17 1.33 7.13 -16.77
CA GLU A 17 2.30 6.12 -16.33
C GLU A 17 2.43 6.04 -14.79
N PHE A 18 1.93 7.05 -14.06
CA PHE A 18 2.03 7.10 -12.60
C PHE A 18 0.77 6.63 -11.87
N PHE A 19 -0.34 6.35 -12.57
CA PHE A 19 -1.63 6.04 -11.92
C PHE A 19 -1.88 4.54 -11.68
N TYR A 20 -0.98 3.63 -12.08
CA TYR A 20 -1.11 2.18 -11.79
C TYR A 20 0.25 1.46 -11.89
N PRO A 21 0.79 0.78 -10.85
CA PRO A 21 0.57 0.84 -9.42
C PRO A 21 1.72 1.59 -8.69
N PRO A 22 1.58 1.90 -7.39
CA PRO A 22 2.57 2.62 -6.57
C PRO A 22 3.77 1.74 -6.16
N ILE A 23 4.28 0.95 -7.10
CA ILE A 23 5.41 0.04 -6.93
C ILE A 23 6.63 0.72 -7.56
N ILE A 24 7.05 1.82 -6.95
CA ILE A 24 8.21 2.58 -7.42
C ILE A 24 9.48 1.92 -6.87
N ARG A 25 10.02 0.94 -7.61
CA ARG A 25 11.36 0.43 -7.33
C ARG A 25 12.39 1.44 -7.83
N ILE A 26 12.96 2.22 -6.91
CA ILE A 26 14.00 3.23 -7.19
C ILE A 26 15.12 2.65 -8.07
N ARG A 27 15.54 1.41 -7.78
CA ARG A 27 16.52 0.65 -8.59
C ARG A 27 16.08 0.43 -10.04
N ALA A 28 14.82 0.10 -10.27
CA ALA A 28 14.30 -0.14 -11.62
C ALA A 28 14.28 1.17 -12.42
N ILE A 29 13.89 2.29 -11.79
CA ILE A 29 13.87 3.62 -12.42
C ILE A 29 15.28 4.12 -12.72
N ALA A 30 16.21 3.98 -11.77
CA ALA A 30 17.60 4.35 -11.97
C ALA A 30 18.22 3.63 -13.17
N ARG A 31 17.94 2.32 -13.32
CA ARG A 31 18.39 1.52 -14.47
C ARG A 31 17.69 1.91 -15.77
N SER A 32 16.36 2.03 -15.77
CA SER A 32 15.61 2.30 -17.00
C SER A 32 15.86 3.71 -17.55
N ARG A 33 16.16 4.67 -16.67
CA ARG A 33 16.44 6.06 -17.03
C ARG A 33 17.93 6.40 -17.04
N ASN A 34 18.80 5.44 -16.72
CA ASN A 34 20.26 5.61 -16.62
C ASN A 34 20.68 6.82 -15.77
N ILE A 35 20.04 7.00 -14.61
CA ILE A 35 20.34 8.09 -13.66
C ILE A 35 20.71 7.54 -12.29
N SER A 36 21.44 8.34 -11.52
CA SER A 36 21.79 7.97 -10.15
C SER A 36 20.54 7.78 -9.28
N HIS A 37 20.63 6.88 -8.30
CA HIS A 37 19.57 6.72 -7.29
C HIS A 37 19.27 8.04 -6.56
N THR A 38 20.30 8.85 -6.29
CA THR A 38 20.17 10.17 -5.66
C THR A 38 19.30 11.11 -6.50
N SER A 39 19.46 11.08 -7.83
CA SER A 39 18.62 11.84 -8.76
C SER A 39 17.16 11.38 -8.71
N VAL A 40 16.94 10.06 -8.67
CA VAL A 40 15.60 9.48 -8.51
C VAL A 40 14.95 9.95 -7.20
N HIS A 41 15.68 9.91 -6.08
CA HIS A 41 15.18 10.40 -4.79
C HIS A 41 14.83 11.89 -4.80
N LYS A 42 15.65 12.73 -5.44
CA LYS A 42 15.39 14.18 -5.57
C LYS A 42 14.10 14.44 -6.34
N ILE A 43 13.91 13.75 -7.47
CA ILE A 43 12.69 13.87 -8.29
C ILE A 43 11.47 13.38 -7.51
N LEU A 44 11.55 12.21 -6.88
CA LEU A 44 10.43 11.71 -6.06
C LEU A 44 10.05 12.68 -4.95
N ARG A 45 11.03 13.33 -4.32
CA ARG A 45 10.79 14.33 -3.29
C ARG A 45 10.19 15.63 -3.85
N SER A 46 10.61 16.09 -5.03
CA SER A 46 10.04 17.30 -5.66
C SER A 46 8.58 17.10 -6.06
N GLU A 47 8.24 15.90 -6.52
CA GLU A 47 6.88 15.53 -6.91
C GLU A 47 6.02 15.06 -5.72
N ASN A 48 6.51 15.19 -4.47
CA ASN A 48 5.86 14.71 -3.25
C ASN A 48 5.43 13.22 -3.29
N MET A 49 6.17 12.40 -4.04
CA MET A 49 5.94 10.97 -4.16
C MET A 49 6.64 10.21 -3.03
N ARG A 50 5.91 9.30 -2.38
CA ARG A 50 6.42 8.40 -1.32
C ARG A 50 6.39 6.96 -1.81
N PRO A 51 7.50 6.43 -2.36
CA PRO A 51 7.58 5.03 -2.75
C PRO A 51 7.32 4.11 -1.56
N TYR A 52 6.62 3.02 -1.78
CA TYR A 52 6.50 1.94 -0.80
C TYR A 52 6.70 0.58 -1.47
N ASN A 53 7.11 -0.39 -0.66
CA ASN A 53 7.27 -1.75 -1.10
C ASN A 53 5.97 -2.51 -0.82
N VAL A 54 5.26 -2.90 -1.87
CA VAL A 54 4.13 -3.82 -1.72
C VAL A 54 4.68 -5.20 -1.35
N GLN A 55 4.38 -5.65 -0.14
CA GLN A 55 4.61 -7.03 0.28
C GLN A 55 3.39 -7.85 -0.13
N LYS A 56 3.63 -8.99 -0.78
CA LYS A 56 2.57 -9.96 -1.04
C LYS A 56 2.28 -10.68 0.28
N VAL A 57 1.04 -10.59 0.73
CA VAL A 57 0.50 -11.36 1.86
C VAL A 57 -0.49 -12.40 1.32
N GLN A 58 -0.90 -13.31 2.18
CA GLN A 58 -1.95 -14.28 1.90
C GLN A 58 -3.18 -13.61 1.29
N LYS A 59 -3.76 -14.24 0.27
CA LYS A 59 -4.95 -13.73 -0.40
C LYS A 59 -6.15 -13.94 0.52
N LEU A 60 -6.91 -12.88 0.78
CA LEU A 60 -8.20 -12.98 1.44
C LEU A 60 -9.21 -13.66 0.51
N LEU A 61 -9.85 -14.71 1.01
CA LEU A 61 -11.03 -15.32 0.40
C LEU A 61 -12.24 -14.42 0.64
N PRO A 62 -13.30 -14.50 -0.19
CA PRO A 62 -14.50 -13.68 -0.02
C PRO A 62 -15.17 -13.85 1.36
N SER A 63 -15.08 -15.05 1.94
CA SER A 63 -15.60 -15.38 3.27
C SER A 63 -14.79 -14.80 4.43
N ASP A 64 -13.52 -14.45 4.20
CA ASP A 64 -12.60 -14.08 5.29
C ASP A 64 -12.95 -12.72 5.85
N TYR A 65 -13.44 -11.80 5.03
CA TYR A 65 -13.77 -10.45 5.49
C TYR A 65 -14.83 -10.47 6.60
N ALA A 66 -15.94 -11.20 6.39
CA ALA A 66 -17.00 -11.30 7.39
C ALA A 66 -16.50 -11.96 8.68
N GLN A 67 -15.75 -13.06 8.56
CA GLN A 67 -15.18 -13.77 9.71
C GLN A 67 -14.18 -12.91 10.49
N LEU A 68 -13.34 -12.14 9.79
CA LEU A 68 -12.38 -11.24 10.43
C LEU A 68 -13.08 -10.10 11.16
N VAL A 69 -14.12 -9.51 10.56
CA VAL A 69 -14.91 -8.45 11.22
C VAL A 69 -15.57 -8.99 12.47
N GLU A 70 -16.29 -10.11 12.38
CA GLU A 70 -16.96 -10.73 13.53
C GLU A 70 -15.97 -11.12 14.64
N SER A 71 -14.81 -11.68 14.26
CA SER A 71 -13.75 -12.01 15.23
C SER A 71 -13.23 -10.76 15.94
N CYS A 72 -12.92 -9.70 15.21
CA CYS A 72 -12.45 -8.44 15.78
C CYS A 72 -13.50 -7.81 16.70
N GLU A 73 -14.77 -7.81 16.30
CA GLU A 73 -15.86 -7.28 17.13
C GLU A 73 -16.03 -8.07 18.43
N ASN A 74 -15.95 -9.39 18.36
CA ASN A 74 -15.99 -10.24 19.55
C ASN A 74 -14.78 -10.00 20.46
N MET A 75 -13.57 -9.89 19.90
CA MET A 75 -12.36 -9.59 20.67
C MET A 75 -12.45 -8.23 21.36
N MET A 76 -13.00 -7.21 20.67
CA MET A 76 -13.24 -5.89 21.28
C MET A 76 -14.21 -5.98 22.45
N ARG A 77 -15.34 -6.70 22.29
CA ARG A 77 -16.32 -6.91 23.37
C ARG A 77 -15.69 -7.59 24.59
N MET A 78 -14.88 -8.63 24.37
CA MET A 78 -14.20 -9.33 25.46
C MET A 78 -13.22 -8.42 26.21
N CYS A 79 -12.59 -7.45 25.53
CA CYS A 79 -11.74 -6.44 26.18
C CYS A 79 -12.52 -5.39 26.96
N GLU A 80 -13.73 -5.04 26.50
CA GLU A 80 -14.62 -4.13 27.23
C GLU A 80 -15.13 -4.77 28.52
N GLU A 81 -15.40 -6.08 28.48
CA GLU A 81 -15.84 -6.86 29.64
C GLU A 81 -14.69 -7.15 30.61
N ASP A 82 -13.50 -7.47 30.10
CA ASP A 82 -12.30 -7.75 30.88
C ASP A 82 -11.04 -7.22 30.18
N GLN A 83 -10.44 -6.17 30.73
CA GLN A 83 -9.21 -5.56 30.18
C GLN A 83 -7.98 -6.49 30.28
N THR A 84 -8.03 -7.51 31.14
CA THR A 84 -6.96 -8.51 31.32
C THR A 84 -7.18 -9.76 30.47
N PHE A 85 -8.25 -9.79 29.66
CA PHE A 85 -8.62 -10.94 28.84
C PHE A 85 -7.43 -11.49 28.04
N PHE A 86 -6.69 -10.64 27.34
CA PHE A 86 -5.55 -11.07 26.53
C PHE A 86 -4.38 -11.66 27.33
N ASP A 87 -4.22 -11.29 28.59
CA ASP A 87 -3.17 -11.83 29.46
C ASP A 87 -3.46 -13.29 29.86
N SER A 88 -4.73 -13.70 29.79
CA SER A 88 -5.19 -15.05 30.12
C SER A 88 -5.18 -16.01 28.93
N ILE A 89 -4.94 -15.53 27.70
CA ILE A 89 -4.99 -16.35 26.49
C ILE A 89 -3.66 -17.05 26.26
N LEU A 90 -3.69 -18.38 26.24
CA LEU A 90 -2.56 -19.18 25.76
C LEU A 90 -2.62 -19.30 24.23
N TRP A 91 -1.70 -18.62 23.54
CA TRP A 91 -1.56 -18.71 22.09
C TRP A 91 -0.66 -19.89 21.71
N THR A 92 -1.11 -20.72 20.77
CA THR A 92 -0.31 -21.83 20.22
C THR A 92 -0.29 -21.72 18.69
N ASP A 93 0.89 -21.75 18.07
CA ASP A 93 1.06 -21.58 16.63
C ASP A 93 1.02 -22.90 15.83
N GLY A 94 0.88 -24.05 16.51
CA GLY A 94 0.63 -25.33 15.86
C GLY A 94 1.66 -25.72 14.81
N SER A 95 2.91 -25.28 14.95
CA SER A 95 4.00 -25.70 14.06
C SER A 95 4.41 -27.13 14.41
N ASN A 96 4.25 -28.04 13.44
CA ASN A 96 4.70 -29.44 13.50
C ASN A 96 6.08 -29.60 12.87
#